data_AF-A0A967U1N5-F1
#
_entry.id   AF-A0A967U1N5-F1
#
_cell.length_a   1.000
_cell.length_b   1.000
_cell.length_c   1.000
_cell.angle_alpha   90.00
_cell.angle_beta   90.00
_cell.angle_gamma   90.00
#
_symmetry.space_group_name_H-M   'P 1'
#
loop_
_entity.id
_entity.type
_entity.pdbx_description
1 polymer ?
#
loop_
_entity_poly.entity_id
_entity_poly.type
_entity_poly.pdbx_seq_one_letter_code
_entity_poly.pdbx_strand_id
1 'polypeptide(L)'
;MPGLRRYGGLYELVTAQDRALIRRLLCGGDPGLWQQARHVVISPAPLVTLGMAVTRISPQPVTGVPDAFTVYRALRHASALYYSFQRRSGRTPRG
;
A
#
# COMPACT_ATOMS: atom_id res chain seq x y z
N MET A 1 -14.86 -1.59 -13.55
CA MET A 1 -13.53 -2.01 -13.02
C MET A 1 -13.71 -3.13 -11.99
N PRO A 2 -13.81 -4.39 -12.41
CA PRO A 2 -13.95 -5.54 -11.51
C PRO A 2 -12.55 -5.97 -11.03
N GLY A 3 -12.25 -5.74 -9.76
CA GLY A 3 -10.96 -6.17 -9.19
C GLY A 3 -10.66 -5.65 -7.78
N LEU A 4 -11.29 -4.56 -7.35
CA LEU A 4 -11.02 -3.97 -6.03
C LEU A 4 -11.59 -4.76 -4.83
N ARG A 5 -12.56 -5.66 -5.04
CA ARG A 5 -13.18 -6.45 -3.95
C ARG A 5 -12.24 -7.48 -3.30
N ARG A 6 -11.07 -7.76 -3.87
CA ARG A 6 -10.08 -8.71 -3.29
C ARG A 6 -9.06 -8.08 -2.33
N TYR A 7 -9.13 -6.78 -2.04
CA TYR A 7 -8.19 -6.07 -1.14
C TYR A 7 -8.81 -5.63 0.19
N GLY A 8 -9.85 -6.34 0.66
CA GLY A 8 -10.65 -5.97 1.84
C GLY A 8 -9.81 -5.59 3.07
N GLY A 9 -8.73 -6.31 3.36
CA GLY A 9 -7.94 -6.05 4.57
C GLY A 9 -7.05 -4.80 4.54
N LEU A 10 -6.69 -4.26 3.36
CA LEU A 10 -5.84 -3.06 3.29
C LEU A 10 -6.65 -1.77 3.15
N TYR A 11 -7.75 -1.83 2.39
CA TYR A 11 -8.61 -0.66 2.22
C TYR A 11 -9.34 -0.29 3.51
N GLU A 12 -9.52 -1.22 4.44
CA GLU A 12 -10.13 -0.95 5.75
C GLU A 12 -9.18 -0.24 6.74
N LEU A 13 -7.87 -0.46 6.60
CA LEU A 13 -6.85 0.09 7.50
C LEU A 13 -6.39 1.50 7.10
N VAL A 14 -6.74 1.93 5.89
CA VAL A 14 -6.30 3.19 5.29
C VAL A 14 -7.49 4.14 5.24
N THR A 15 -7.31 5.39 5.68
CA THR A 15 -8.41 6.36 5.77
C THR A 15 -9.04 6.61 4.40
N ALA A 16 -10.28 7.13 4.35
CA ALA A 16 -10.92 7.49 3.08
C ALA A 16 -10.09 8.51 2.29
N GLN A 17 -9.43 9.45 2.99
CA GLN A 17 -8.55 10.45 2.41
C GLN A 17 -7.29 9.83 1.81
N ASP A 18 -6.62 8.95 2.54
CA ASP A 18 -5.43 8.24 2.06
C ASP A 18 -5.75 7.34 0.85
N ARG A 19 -6.93 6.70 0.85
CA ARG A 19 -7.42 5.93 -0.30
C ARG A 19 -7.63 6.79 -1.53
N ALA A 20 -8.19 7.99 -1.38
CA ALA A 20 -8.34 8.94 -2.47
C ALA A 20 -6.97 9.38 -3.00
N LEU A 21 -6.02 9.61 -2.11
CA LEU A 21 -4.66 10.01 -2.46
C LEU A 21 -3.90 8.90 -3.23
N ILE A 22 -3.97 7.65 -2.77
CA ILE A 22 -3.42 6.49 -3.48
C ILE A 22 -4.10 6.30 -4.83
N ARG A 23 -5.43 6.47 -4.92
CA ARG A 23 -6.15 6.39 -6.21
C ARG A 23 -5.68 7.43 -7.20
N ARG A 24 -5.49 8.68 -6.76
CA ARG A 24 -4.95 9.75 -7.61
C ARG A 24 -3.55 9.41 -8.10
N LEU A 25 -2.70 8.85 -7.23
CA LEU A 25 -1.36 8.37 -7.60
C LEU A 25 -1.44 7.30 -8.71
N LEU A 26 -2.38 6.35 -8.61
CA LEU A 26 -2.58 5.29 -9.60
C LEU A 26 -3.14 5.77 -10.96
N CYS A 27 -3.82 6.92 -11.00
CA CYS A 27 -4.46 7.45 -12.21
C CYS A 27 -3.58 8.41 -13.03
N GLY A 28 -2.38 8.75 -12.56
CA GLY A 28 -1.48 9.67 -13.26
C GLY A 28 -0.62 10.50 -12.32
N GLY A 29 -0.14 9.90 -11.22
CA GLY A 29 0.50 10.59 -10.11
C GLY A 29 1.61 11.57 -10.52
N ASP A 30 1.57 12.77 -9.94
CA ASP A 30 2.63 13.76 -10.02
C ASP A 30 3.62 13.64 -8.83
N PRO A 31 4.79 14.28 -8.90
CA PRO A 31 5.79 14.23 -7.83
C PRO A 31 5.27 14.73 -6.47
N GLY A 32 4.38 15.72 -6.44
CA GLY A 32 3.80 16.25 -5.21
C GLY A 32 2.87 15.23 -4.54
N LEU A 33 2.00 14.59 -5.32
CA LEU A 33 1.16 13.49 -4.83
C LEU A 33 1.99 12.32 -4.29
N TRP A 34 3.11 11.99 -4.94
CA TRP A 34 4.01 10.95 -4.43
C TRP A 34 4.65 11.33 -3.08
N GLN A 35 5.11 12.57 -2.93
CA GLN A 35 5.70 13.02 -1.64
C GLN A 35 4.71 12.95 -0.49
N GLN A 36 3.41 13.14 -0.76
CA GLN A 36 2.36 12.94 0.25
C GLN A 36 2.10 11.43 0.46
N ALA A 37 1.95 10.68 -0.62
CA ALA A 37 1.54 9.27 -0.59
C ALA A 37 2.56 8.36 0.08
N ARG A 38 3.86 8.63 -0.08
CA ARG A 38 4.95 7.79 0.48
C ARG A 38 4.88 7.64 2.00
N HIS A 39 4.26 8.59 2.71
CA HIS A 39 4.13 8.58 4.16
C HIS A 39 2.86 7.87 4.66
N VAL A 40 1.92 7.55 3.77
CA VAL A 40 0.69 6.84 4.13
C VAL A 40 1.05 5.47 4.70
N VAL A 41 0.59 5.21 5.93
CA VAL A 41 0.68 3.89 6.56
C VAL A 41 -0.33 2.98 5.88
N ILE A 42 0.18 1.98 5.17
CA ILE A 42 -0.66 1.01 4.48
C ILE A 42 -0.82 -0.26 5.32
N SER A 43 0.12 -0.61 6.19
CA SER A 43 -0.06 -1.67 7.18
C SER A 43 0.34 -1.15 8.56
N PRO A 44 -0.52 -1.28 9.59
CA PRO A 44 -0.18 -0.89 10.95
C PRO A 44 0.66 -1.94 11.69
N ALA A 45 0.62 -3.21 11.27
CA ALA A 45 1.32 -4.31 11.94
C ALA A 45 1.77 -5.41 10.95
N PRO A 46 3.05 -5.45 10.53
CA PRO A 46 4.11 -4.49 10.88
C PRO A 46 3.81 -3.10 10.34
N LEU A 47 4.33 -2.06 11.00
CA LEU A 47 4.22 -0.67 10.54
C LEU A 47 4.95 -0.53 9.19
N VAL A 48 4.20 -0.31 8.12
CA VAL A 48 4.72 -0.18 6.75
C VAL A 48 4.03 0.98 6.06
N THR A 49 4.81 1.95 5.62
CA THR A 49 4.34 3.02 4.74
C THR A 49 4.41 2.63 3.27
N LEU A 50 3.70 3.35 2.41
CA LEU A 50 3.75 3.13 0.96
C LEU A 50 5.17 3.28 0.42
N GLY A 51 5.92 4.29 0.88
CA GLY A 51 7.32 4.49 0.49
C GLY A 51 8.19 3.29 0.85
N MET A 52 8.09 2.79 2.07
CA MET A 52 8.83 1.60 2.51
C MET A 52 8.47 0.36 1.66
N ALA A 53 7.18 0.18 1.37
CA ALA A 53 6.73 -0.94 0.56
C ALA A 53 7.27 -0.84 -0.87
N VAL A 54 7.25 0.35 -1.49
CA VAL A 54 7.83 0.61 -2.82
C VAL A 54 9.33 0.32 -2.82
N THR A 55 10.08 0.81 -1.84
CA THR A 55 11.53 0.54 -1.72
C THR A 55 11.83 -0.95 -1.58
N ARG A 56 10.97 -1.72 -0.89
CA ARG A 56 11.19 -3.16 -0.72
C ARG A 56 10.95 -3.99 -1.98
N ILE A 57 10.05 -3.56 -2.86
CA ILE A 57 9.71 -4.29 -4.08
C ILE A 57 10.49 -3.84 -5.31
N SER A 58 11.08 -2.65 -5.25
CA SER A 58 11.85 -2.08 -6.35
C SER A 58 13.31 -2.50 -6.22
N PRO A 59 13.89 -3.18 -7.22
CA PRO A 59 15.29 -3.57 -7.19
C PRO A 59 16.24 -2.37 -7.30
N GLN A 60 15.74 -1.22 -7.74
CA GLN A 60 16.49 0.02 -7.86
C GLN A 60 15.86 1.14 -7.03
N PRO A 61 16.66 2.10 -6.51
CA PRO A 61 16.14 3.27 -5.84
C PRO A 61 15.24 4.06 -6.79
N VAL A 62 13.98 4.23 -6.40
CA VAL A 62 12.99 4.98 -7.18
C VAL A 62 13.35 6.47 -7.07
N THR A 63 13.91 7.03 -8.13
CA THR A 63 14.35 8.45 -8.19
C THR A 63 13.23 9.42 -8.57
N GLY A 64 12.00 8.93 -8.78
CA GLY A 64 10.84 9.72 -9.19
C GLY A 64 9.52 9.19 -8.64
N VAL A 65 8.44 9.44 -9.38
CA VAL A 65 7.12 8.86 -9.07
C VAL A 65 7.13 7.39 -9.50
N PRO A 66 6.84 6.45 -8.59
CA PRO A 66 6.69 5.05 -8.98
C PRO A 66 5.50 4.90 -9.92
N ASP A 67 5.65 4.08 -10.95
CA ASP A 67 4.56 3.74 -11.85
C ASP A 67 3.42 3.03 -11.10
N ALA A 68 2.22 3.06 -11.68
CA ALA A 68 1.03 2.50 -11.05
C ALA A 68 1.17 1.00 -10.74
N PHE A 69 1.91 0.24 -11.55
CA PHE A 69 2.14 -1.19 -11.31
C PHE A 69 3.07 -1.41 -10.11
N THR A 70 4.11 -0.59 -9.95
CA THR A 70 4.96 -0.58 -8.75
C THR A 70 4.14 -0.24 -7.50
N VAL A 71 3.34 0.83 -7.52
CA VAL A 71 2.45 1.19 -6.39
C VAL A 71 1.51 0.03 -6.03
N TYR A 72 0.92 -0.61 -7.05
CA TYR A 72 0.06 -1.76 -6.86
C TYR A 72 0.79 -2.95 -6.20
N ARG A 73 2.00 -3.28 -6.65
CA ARG A 73 2.80 -4.35 -6.03
C ARG A 73 3.18 -4.02 -4.59
N ALA A 74 3.45 -2.75 -4.28
CA ALA A 74 3.79 -2.30 -2.94
C ALA A 74 2.62 -2.50 -1.97
N LEU A 75 1.41 -2.14 -2.40
CA LEU A 75 0.18 -2.41 -1.67
C LEU A 75 0.00 -3.92 -1.45
N ARG A 76 0.11 -4.73 -2.50
CA ARG A 76 -0.01 -6.19 -2.38
C ARG A 76 1.01 -6.79 -1.41
N HIS A 77 2.25 -6.29 -1.42
CA HIS A 77 3.29 -6.73 -0.50
C HIS A 77 2.96 -6.37 0.95
N ALA A 78 2.47 -5.16 1.23
CA ALA A 78 2.05 -4.76 2.57
C ALA A 78 0.87 -5.59 3.09
N SER A 79 -0.11 -5.91 2.24
CA SER A 79 -1.20 -6.86 2.58
C SER A 79 -0.62 -8.20 3.05
N ALA A 80 0.31 -8.76 2.27
CA ALA A 80 0.88 -10.07 2.56
C ALA A 80 1.62 -10.07 3.90
N LEU A 81 2.38 -9.01 4.18
CA LEU A 81 3.05 -8.82 5.46
C LEU A 81 2.06 -8.76 6.62
N TYR A 82 1.01 -7.95 6.50
CA TYR A 82 -0.03 -7.84 7.50
C TYR A 82 -0.70 -9.19 7.82
N TYR A 83 -1.15 -9.92 6.79
CA TYR A 83 -1.75 -11.24 6.99
C TYR A 83 -0.77 -12.25 7.60
N SER A 84 0.50 -12.23 7.19
CA SER A 84 1.52 -13.09 7.77
C SER A 84 1.78 -12.78 9.25
N PHE A 85 1.75 -11.49 9.61
CA PHE A 85 1.89 -11.02 10.98
C PHE A 85 0.71 -11.45 11.84
N GLN A 86 -0.52 -11.29 11.34
CA GLN A 86 -1.74 -11.74 12.03
C GLN A 86 -1.72 -13.26 12.28
N ARG A 87 -1.35 -14.06 11.27
CA ARG A 87 -1.22 -15.52 11.40
C ARG A 87 -0.20 -15.91 12.47
N ARG A 88 0.96 -15.25 12.50
CA ARG A 88 1.99 -15.49 13.52
C ARG A 88 1.56 -15.05 14.92
N SER A 89 0.72 -14.02 14.99
CA SER A 89 0.22 -13.47 16.26
C SER A 89 -0.95 -14.27 16.85
N GLY A 90 -1.36 -15.39 16.25
CA GLY A 90 -2.51 -16.19 16.69
C GLY A 90 -3.86 -15.46 16.60
N ARG A 91 -3.90 -14.26 16.01
CA ARG A 91 -5.12 -13.46 15.79
C ARG A 91 -5.59 -13.72 14.37
N THR A 92 -6.46 -14.71 14.20
CA THR A 92 -7.21 -14.90 12.96
C THR A 92 -8.06 -13.65 12.70
N PRO A 93 -7.94 -12.98 11.54
CA PRO A 93 -8.86 -11.92 11.19
C PRO A 93 -10.25 -12.53 11.01
N ARG A 94 -11.23 -12.08 11.81
CA ARG A 94 -12.64 -12.33 11.51
C ARG A 94 -12.95 -11.56 10.23
N GLY A 95 -13.28 -12.32 9.18
CA GLY A 95 -13.60 -11.80 7.85
C GLY A 95 -14.96 -11.13 7.77
#